data_AF-A0A9N9NP90-F1
#
_entry.id   AF-A0A9N9NP90-F1
#
_cell.length_a   1.000
_cell.length_b   1.000
_cell.length_c   1.000
_cell.angle_alpha   90.00
_cell.angle_beta   90.00
_cell.angle_gamma   90.00
#
_symmetry.space_group_name_H-M   'P 1'
#
loop_
_entity.id
_entity.type
_entity.pdbx_description
1 polymer ?
#
loop_
_entity_poly.entity_id
_entity_poly.type
_entity_poly.pdbx_seq_one_letter_code
_entity_poly.pdbx_strand_id
1 'polypeptide(L)'
;MTTTTLIRRREEEVQECVIKLQTKAKSEFEKQAREIEEEVEKMNEDQVEDYVHHKFQNLNAMFLENSRIVEELVLSKRPKKPVKRAGIISEEYQKMWDAYQEELKIYKNFVSWSMNLVNRLMTWLSELFNDVIAFVKNLWTWIKSKIHNISENVREFVEMVASKFNQLYNYLFEQ
;
A
#
# COMPACT_ATOMS: atom_id res chain seq x y z
N MET A 1 -17.23 31.47 -15.37
CA MET A 1 -16.94 30.02 -15.22
C MET A 1 -17.58 29.61 -13.90
N THR A 2 -18.61 28.74 -13.90
CA THR A 2 -19.39 28.42 -12.70
C THR A 2 -18.78 27.26 -11.92
N THR A 3 -19.00 27.20 -10.61
CA THR A 3 -18.50 26.16 -9.69
C THR A 3 -18.82 24.74 -10.18
N THR A 4 -19.97 24.56 -10.82
CA THR A 4 -20.40 23.30 -11.46
C THR A 4 -19.51 22.85 -12.61
N THR A 5 -18.94 23.78 -13.39
CA THR A 5 -18.01 23.46 -14.50
C THR A 5 -16.64 23.02 -13.99
N LEU A 6 -16.21 23.57 -12.84
CA LEU A 6 -14.94 23.23 -12.19
C LEU A 6 -14.99 21.84 -11.53
N ILE A 7 -16.12 21.48 -10.93
CA ILE A 7 -16.33 20.15 -10.33
C ILE A 7 -16.34 19.07 -11.41
N ARG A 8 -17.13 19.26 -12.47
CA ARG A 8 -17.19 18.30 -13.59
C ARG A 8 -15.83 18.07 -14.25
N ARG A 9 -15.02 19.12 -14.42
CA ARG A 9 -13.68 19.01 -15.00
C ARG A 9 -12.72 18.19 -14.12
N ARG A 10 -12.81 18.35 -12.79
CA ARG A 10 -12.01 17.55 -11.85
C ARG A 10 -12.48 16.09 -11.80
N GLU A 11 -13.78 15.84 -11.91
CA GLU A 11 -14.32 14.49 -12.02
C GLU A 11 -13.84 13.79 -13.32
N GLU A 12 -13.83 14.50 -14.45
CA GLU A 12 -13.30 14.02 -15.73
C GLU A 12 -11.79 13.73 -15.67
N GLU A 13 -11.00 14.61 -15.04
CA GLU A 13 -9.56 14.42 -14.85
C GLU A 13 -9.25 13.20 -13.97
N VAL A 14 -10.01 12.99 -12.89
CA VAL A 14 -9.88 11.81 -12.03
C VAL A 14 -10.30 10.55 -12.77
N GLN A 15 -11.41 10.58 -13.53
CA GLN A 15 -11.85 9.45 -14.35
C GLN A 15 -10.81 9.08 -15.41
N GLU A 16 -10.23 10.05 -16.11
CA GLU A 16 -9.15 9.79 -17.06
C GLU A 16 -7.91 9.20 -16.39
N CYS A 17 -7.53 9.70 -15.22
CA CYS A 17 -6.41 9.15 -14.45
C CYS A 17 -6.68 7.69 -14.05
N VAL A 18 -7.89 7.38 -13.59
CA VAL A 18 -8.31 6.02 -13.23
C VAL A 18 -8.29 5.09 -14.45
N ILE A 19 -8.82 5.52 -15.60
CA ILE A 19 -8.81 4.74 -16.85
C ILE A 19 -7.37 4.48 -17.31
N LYS A 20 -6.49 5.48 -17.23
CA LYS A 20 -5.06 5.34 -17.59
C LYS A 20 -4.35 4.37 -16.64
N LEU A 21 -4.59 4.46 -15.34
CA LEU A 21 -4.06 3.53 -14.33
C LEU A 21 -4.54 2.11 -14.57
N GLN A 22 -5.84 1.91 -14.80
CA GLN A 22 -6.42 0.60 -15.09
C GLN A 22 -5.84 -0.01 -16.37
N THR A 23 -5.73 0.79 -17.44
CA THR A 23 -5.16 0.33 -18.72
C THR A 23 -3.69 -0.05 -18.56
N LYS A 24 -2.91 0.76 -17.84
CA LYS A 24 -1.49 0.49 -17.59
C LYS A 24 -1.30 -0.75 -16.71
N ALA A 25 -2.07 -0.88 -15.64
CA ALA A 25 -2.02 -2.04 -14.75
C ALA A 25 -2.41 -3.33 -15.48
N LYS A 26 -3.46 -3.29 -16.32
CA LYS A 26 -3.88 -4.42 -17.15
C LYS A 26 -2.78 -4.83 -18.13
N SER A 27 -2.22 -3.87 -18.87
CA SER A 27 -1.15 -4.15 -19.84
C SER A 27 0.09 -4.72 -19.18
N GLU A 28 0.46 -4.22 -18.01
CA GLU A 28 1.62 -4.71 -17.25
C GLU A 28 1.37 -6.13 -16.73
N PHE A 29 0.17 -6.40 -16.20
CA PHE A 29 -0.22 -7.73 -15.75
C PHE A 29 -0.18 -8.76 -16.89
N GLU A 30 -0.79 -8.44 -18.04
CA GLU A 30 -0.80 -9.33 -19.21
C GLU A 30 0.61 -9.59 -19.75
N LYS A 31 1.48 -8.57 -19.71
CA LYS A 31 2.88 -8.72 -20.09
C LYS A 31 3.61 -9.67 -19.13
N GLN A 32 3.53 -9.40 -17.83
CA GLN A 32 4.20 -10.23 -16.83
C GLN A 32 3.69 -11.67 -16.83
N ALA A 33 2.40 -11.89 -17.04
CA ALA A 33 1.83 -13.24 -17.13
C ALA A 33 2.46 -14.05 -18.28
N ARG A 34 2.61 -13.45 -19.46
CA ARG A 34 3.27 -14.09 -20.62
C ARG A 34 4.76 -14.35 -20.36
N GLU A 35 5.46 -13.38 -19.79
CA GLU A 35 6.88 -13.51 -19.48
C GLU A 35 7.13 -14.64 -18.46
N ILE A 36 6.29 -14.75 -17.42
CA ILE A 36 6.38 -15.82 -16.41
C ILE A 36 6.16 -17.20 -17.05
N GLU A 37 5.17 -17.34 -17.94
CA GLU A 37 4.89 -18.62 -18.62
C GLU A 37 6.08 -19.07 -19.47
N GLU A 38 6.63 -18.17 -20.29
CA GLU A 38 7.80 -18.45 -21.14
C GLU A 38 9.10 -18.68 -20.35
N GLU A 39 9.25 -18.06 -19.18
CA GLU A 39 10.37 -18.27 -18.26
C GLU A 39 10.30 -19.65 -17.61
N VAL A 40 9.15 -19.99 -17.01
CA VAL A 40 8.96 -21.23 -16.26
C VAL A 40 9.02 -22.47 -17.15
N GLU A 41 8.54 -22.40 -18.40
CA GLU A 41 8.60 -23.54 -19.33
C GLU A 41 10.03 -24.02 -19.63
N LYS A 42 11.02 -23.12 -19.51
CA LYS A 42 12.43 -23.39 -19.80
C LYS A 42 13.23 -23.84 -18.57
N MET A 43 12.62 -23.84 -17.39
CA MET A 43 13.28 -24.11 -16.11
C MET A 43 13.21 -25.59 -15.74
N ASN A 44 14.25 -26.08 -15.08
CA ASN A 44 14.20 -27.34 -14.33
C ASN A 44 13.57 -27.13 -12.93
N GLU A 45 13.40 -28.20 -12.16
CA GLU A 45 12.76 -28.16 -10.84
C GLU A 45 13.44 -27.18 -9.87
N ASP A 46 14.77 -27.28 -9.69
CA ASP A 46 15.54 -26.40 -8.82
C ASP A 46 15.39 -24.92 -9.23
N GLN A 47 15.40 -24.65 -10.55
CA GLN A 47 15.25 -23.30 -11.09
C GLN A 47 13.85 -22.73 -10.85
N VAL A 48 12.80 -23.56 -10.89
CA VAL A 48 11.43 -23.14 -10.55
C VAL A 48 11.32 -22.80 -9.06
N GLU A 49 11.92 -23.61 -8.18
CA GLU A 49 11.94 -23.35 -6.74
C GLU A 49 12.65 -22.02 -6.43
N ASP A 50 13.85 -21.83 -6.99
CA ASP A 50 14.62 -20.58 -6.87
C ASP A 50 13.84 -19.37 -7.40
N TYR A 51 13.13 -19.54 -8.53
CA TYR A 51 12.31 -18.50 -9.12
C TYR A 51 11.18 -18.07 -8.17
N VAL A 52 10.46 -19.03 -7.59
CA VAL A 52 9.39 -18.77 -6.62
C VAL A 52 9.96 -18.04 -5.40
N HIS A 53 11.06 -18.53 -4.84
CA HIS A 53 11.71 -17.87 -3.70
C HIS A 53 12.11 -16.44 -4.02
N HIS A 54 12.70 -16.20 -5.19
CA HIS A 54 13.14 -14.86 -5.60
C HIS A 54 11.96 -13.88 -5.73
N LYS A 55 10.83 -14.30 -6.33
CA LYS A 55 9.64 -13.44 -6.46
C LYS A 55 9.08 -13.05 -5.10
N PHE A 56 8.99 -13.99 -4.14
CA PHE A 56 8.51 -13.68 -2.80
C PHE A 56 9.51 -12.86 -1.98
N GLN A 57 10.82 -13.08 -2.13
CA GLN A 57 11.86 -12.25 -1.51
C GLN A 57 11.75 -10.80 -1.97
N ASN A 58 11.55 -10.56 -3.27
CA ASN A 58 11.39 -9.22 -3.82
C ASN A 58 10.13 -8.53 -3.27
N LEU A 59 8.99 -9.24 -3.21
CA LEU A 59 7.76 -8.72 -2.61
C LEU A 59 7.98 -8.29 -1.14
N ASN A 60 8.63 -9.14 -0.35
CA ASN A 60 8.94 -8.86 1.05
C ASN A 60 9.87 -7.65 1.19
N ALA A 61 10.91 -7.55 0.35
CA ALA A 61 11.83 -6.42 0.37
C ALA A 61 11.12 -5.10 0.06
N MET A 62 10.25 -5.07 -0.95
CA MET A 62 9.45 -3.88 -1.29
C MET A 62 8.56 -3.45 -0.12
N PHE A 63 7.94 -4.40 0.58
CA PHE A 63 7.10 -4.09 1.74
C PHE A 63 7.91 -3.46 2.87
N LEU A 64 9.06 -4.06 3.20
CA LEU A 64 9.95 -3.57 4.25
C LEU A 64 10.50 -2.18 3.94
N GLU A 65 10.91 -1.93 2.70
CA GLU A 65 11.42 -0.63 2.28
C GLU A 65 10.37 0.47 2.44
N ASN A 66 9.15 0.24 1.94
CA ASN A 66 8.08 1.24 2.03
C ASN A 66 7.63 1.46 3.49
N SER A 67 7.61 0.41 4.31
CA SER A 67 7.33 0.52 5.75
C SER A 67 8.36 1.43 6.45
N ARG A 68 9.64 1.24 6.15
CA ARG A 68 10.74 2.07 6.68
C ARG A 68 10.60 3.54 6.29
N ILE A 69 10.21 3.83 5.05
CA ILE A 69 9.98 5.21 4.59
C ILE A 69 8.87 5.89 5.39
N VAL A 70 7.77 5.18 5.67
CA VAL A 70 6.67 5.71 6.49
C VAL A 70 7.14 5.99 7.92
N GLU A 71 7.90 5.07 8.52
CA GLU A 71 8.49 5.27 9.85
C GLU A 71 9.39 6.52 9.90
N GLU A 72 10.32 6.64 8.95
CA GLU A 72 11.22 7.79 8.85
C GLU A 72 10.45 9.10 8.71
N LEU A 73 9.40 9.11 7.89
CA LEU A 73 8.54 10.27 7.73
C LEU A 73 7.88 10.66 9.05
N VAL A 74 7.33 9.71 9.80
CA VAL A 74 6.70 9.98 11.11
C VAL A 74 7.72 10.51 12.11
N LEU A 75 8.90 9.89 12.18
CA LEU A 75 9.97 10.33 13.09
C LEU A 75 10.53 11.71 12.73
N SER A 76 10.59 12.05 11.43
CA SER A 76 11.08 13.35 10.96
C SER A 76 10.27 14.54 11.47
N LYS A 77 9.01 14.33 11.88
CA LYS A 77 8.12 15.38 12.39
C LYS A 77 8.27 15.63 13.90
N ARG A 78 9.15 14.88 14.57
CA ARG A 78 9.38 15.03 16.01
C ARG A 78 9.91 16.45 16.31
N PRO A 79 9.27 17.20 17.23
CA PRO A 79 9.75 18.53 17.59
C PRO A 79 11.07 18.45 18.36
N LYS A 80 11.90 19.46 18.17
CA LYS A 80 13.22 19.54 18.81
C LYS A 80 13.07 20.12 20.21
N LYS A 81 13.50 19.34 21.21
CA LYS A 81 13.52 19.81 22.60
C LYS A 81 14.45 21.02 22.73
N PRO A 82 14.01 22.14 23.32
CA PRO A 82 14.87 23.29 23.51
C PRO A 82 15.99 22.97 24.52
N VAL A 83 17.15 23.58 24.31
CA VAL A 83 18.34 23.41 25.15
C VAL A 83 18.67 24.73 25.79
N LYS A 84 18.77 24.76 27.13
CA LYS A 84 19.17 25.97 27.85
C LYS A 84 20.66 26.21 27.62
N ARG A 85 21.01 27.33 26.99
CA ARG A 85 22.40 27.75 26.74
C ARG A 85 22.75 28.98 27.57
N ALA A 86 24.04 29.17 27.84
CA ALA A 86 24.54 30.38 28.48
C ALA A 86 24.13 31.61 27.64
N GLY A 87 23.50 32.59 28.27
CA GLY A 87 23.00 33.81 27.61
C GLY A 87 21.49 33.85 27.36
N ILE A 88 20.75 32.74 27.48
CA ILE A 88 19.27 32.75 27.42
C ILE A 88 18.72 33.03 28.82
N ILE A 89 17.98 34.13 28.97
CA ILE A 89 17.29 34.45 30.23
C ILE A 89 16.13 33.48 30.49
N SER A 90 15.79 33.27 31.77
CA SER A 90 14.82 32.24 32.18
C SER A 90 13.46 32.36 31.51
N GLU A 91 12.97 33.58 31.29
CA GLU A 91 11.67 33.83 30.65
C GLU A 91 11.65 33.45 29.16
N GLU A 92 12.74 33.72 28.44
CA GLU A 92 12.87 33.32 27.03
C GLU A 92 12.94 31.80 26.90
N TYR A 93 13.69 31.14 27.79
CA TYR A 93 13.72 29.68 27.84
C TYR A 93 12.33 29.10 28.14
N GLN A 94 11.56 29.72 29.02
CA GLN A 94 10.20 29.29 29.33
C GLN A 94 9.29 29.39 28.10
N LYS A 95 9.34 30.49 27.35
CA LYS A 95 8.57 30.64 26.09
C LYS A 95 8.92 29.55 25.07
N MET A 96 10.21 29.25 24.90
CA MET A 96 10.66 28.15 24.02
C MET A 96 10.15 26.79 24.50
N TRP A 97 10.13 26.57 25.82
CA TRP A 97 9.62 25.35 26.43
C TRP A 97 8.12 25.17 26.20
N ASP A 98 7.34 26.22 26.41
CA ASP A 98 5.88 26.19 26.23
C ASP A 98 5.53 25.93 24.75
N ALA A 99 6.20 26.59 23.81
CA ALA A 99 6.05 26.33 22.38
C ALA A 99 6.39 24.87 22.01
N TYR A 100 7.47 24.33 22.56
CA TYR A 100 7.83 22.92 22.38
C TYR A 100 6.77 21.95 22.91
N GLN A 101 6.14 22.24 24.05
CA GLN A 101 5.08 21.39 24.60
C GLN A 101 3.84 21.38 23.70
N GLU A 102 3.46 22.52 23.12
CA GLU A 102 2.35 22.60 22.16
C GLU A 102 2.67 21.82 20.87
N GLU A 103 3.87 21.99 20.31
CA GLU A 103 4.30 21.19 19.16
C GLU A 103 4.36 19.70 19.48
N LEU A 104 4.81 19.32 20.68
CA LEU A 104 4.86 17.93 21.13
C LEU A 104 3.46 17.33 21.25
N LYS A 105 2.46 18.12 21.69
CA LYS A 105 1.06 17.70 21.73
C LYS A 105 0.52 17.43 20.32
N ILE A 106 0.78 18.34 19.38
CA ILE A 106 0.41 18.16 17.96
C ILE A 106 1.08 16.90 17.40
N TYR A 107 2.38 16.72 17.66
CA TYR A 107 3.13 15.56 17.21
C TYR A 107 2.57 14.24 17.76
N LYS A 108 2.21 14.19 19.05
CA LYS A 108 1.57 13.00 19.65
C LYS A 108 0.26 12.64 18.97
N ASN A 109 -0.57 13.65 18.64
CA ASN A 109 -1.82 13.42 17.91
C ASN A 109 -1.55 12.90 16.49
N PHE A 110 -0.56 13.47 15.80
CA PHE A 110 -0.13 13.01 14.49
C PHE A 110 0.35 11.55 14.55
N VAL A 111 1.22 11.19 15.50
CA VAL A 111 1.66 9.81 15.71
C VAL A 111 0.49 8.88 15.95
N SER A 112 -0.46 9.26 16.82
CA SER A 112 -1.65 8.44 17.08
C SER A 112 -2.47 8.21 15.81
N TRP A 113 -2.70 9.25 15.02
CA TRP A 113 -3.44 9.14 13.76
C TRP A 113 -2.70 8.26 12.74
N SER A 114 -1.39 8.45 12.59
CA SER A 114 -0.54 7.63 11.73
C SER A 114 -0.55 6.15 12.15
N MET A 115 -0.45 5.84 13.45
CA MET A 115 -0.47 4.46 13.93
C MET A 115 -1.84 3.81 13.73
N ASN A 116 -2.93 4.55 13.91
CA ASN A 116 -4.27 4.05 13.59
C ASN A 116 -4.40 3.72 12.10
N LEU A 117 -3.89 4.59 11.22
CA LEU A 117 -3.87 4.35 9.78
C LEU A 117 -3.06 3.11 9.41
N VAL A 118 -1.85 2.96 10.00
CA VAL A 118 -0.99 1.78 9.80
C VAL A 118 -1.70 0.52 10.26
N ASN A 119 -2.34 0.53 11.44
CA ASN A 119 -3.07 -0.63 11.94
C ASN A 119 -4.22 -1.04 11.01
N ARG A 120 -5.02 -0.08 10.52
CA ARG A 120 -6.07 -0.35 9.53
C ARG A 120 -5.49 -0.95 8.25
N LEU A 121 -4.40 -0.39 7.73
CA LEU A 121 -3.72 -0.93 6.55
C LEU A 121 -3.22 -2.37 6.77
N MET A 122 -2.64 -2.66 7.94
CA MET A 122 -2.18 -4.01 8.29
C MET A 122 -3.33 -5.01 8.33
N THR A 123 -4.48 -4.64 8.90
CA THR A 123 -5.68 -5.49 8.90
C THR A 123 -6.17 -5.74 7.48
N TRP A 124 -6.31 -4.69 6.67
CA TRP A 124 -6.72 -4.81 5.27
C TRP A 124 -5.79 -5.70 4.45
N LEU A 125 -4.47 -5.54 4.62
CA LEU A 125 -3.48 -6.39 3.96
C LEU A 125 -3.61 -7.85 4.41
N SER A 126 -3.79 -8.10 5.70
CA SER A 126 -3.99 -9.45 6.21
C SER A 126 -5.22 -10.12 5.61
N GLU A 127 -6.33 -9.39 5.49
CA GLU A 127 -7.55 -9.88 4.84
C GLU A 127 -7.31 -10.20 3.36
N LEU A 128 -6.63 -9.30 2.63
CA LEU A 128 -6.28 -9.51 1.22
C LEU A 128 -5.40 -10.77 1.04
N PHE A 129 -4.36 -10.93 1.88
CA PHE A 129 -3.48 -12.09 1.79
C PHE A 129 -4.22 -13.40 2.12
N ASN A 130 -5.17 -13.38 3.07
CA ASN A 130 -6.00 -14.55 3.35
C ASN A 130 -6.82 -14.98 2.11
N ASP A 131 -7.38 -14.03 1.37
CA ASP A 131 -8.11 -14.31 0.13
C ASP A 131 -7.18 -14.85 -0.96
N VAL A 132 -5.99 -14.26 -1.11
CA VAL A 132 -4.95 -14.74 -2.06
C VAL A 132 -4.55 -16.18 -1.73
N ILE A 133 -4.29 -16.48 -0.45
CA ILE A 133 -3.93 -17.83 0.00
C ILE A 133 -5.05 -18.83 -0.28
N ALA A 134 -6.30 -18.45 0.01
CA ALA A 134 -7.46 -19.29 -0.27
C ALA A 134 -7.61 -19.56 -1.78
N PHE A 135 -7.44 -18.52 -2.60
CA PHE A 135 -7.48 -18.64 -4.05
C PHE A 135 -6.39 -19.57 -4.58
N VAL A 136 -5.13 -19.40 -4.16
CA VAL A 136 -4.01 -20.25 -4.63
C VAL A 136 -4.23 -21.72 -4.25
N LYS A 137 -4.74 -22.00 -3.05
CA LYS A 137 -5.12 -23.38 -2.62
C LYS A 137 -6.19 -23.98 -3.53
N ASN A 138 -7.21 -23.18 -3.87
CA ASN A 138 -8.28 -23.60 -4.76
C ASN A 138 -7.77 -23.81 -6.19
N LEU A 139 -6.96 -22.89 -6.70
CA LEU A 139 -6.35 -22.96 -8.02
C LEU A 139 -5.56 -24.26 -8.20
N TRP A 140 -4.72 -24.62 -7.23
CA TRP A 140 -3.99 -25.89 -7.24
C TRP A 140 -4.92 -27.09 -7.30
N THR A 141 -6.01 -27.06 -6.52
CA THR A 141 -7.02 -28.12 -6.50
C THR A 141 -7.74 -28.25 -7.84
N TRP A 142 -8.10 -27.13 -8.47
CA TRP A 142 -8.76 -27.09 -9.77
C TRP A 142 -7.87 -27.59 -10.89
N ILE A 143 -6.59 -27.18 -10.91
CA ILE A 143 -5.58 -27.66 -11.87
C ILE A 143 -5.44 -29.18 -11.76
N LYS A 144 -5.23 -29.72 -10.56
CA LYS A 144 -5.12 -31.17 -10.35
C LYS A 144 -6.38 -31.93 -10.76
N SER A 145 -7.54 -31.31 -10.58
CA SER A 145 -8.85 -31.89 -10.90
C SER A 145 -9.27 -31.66 -12.36
N LYS A 146 -8.43 -31.01 -13.19
CA LYS A 146 -8.69 -30.68 -14.60
C LYS A 146 -10.03 -29.95 -14.81
N ILE A 147 -10.41 -29.09 -13.86
CA ILE A 147 -11.66 -28.33 -13.95
C ILE A 147 -11.63 -27.44 -15.18
N HIS A 148 -12.70 -27.47 -15.96
CA HIS A 148 -12.91 -26.59 -17.10
C HIS A 148 -13.48 -25.28 -16.54
N ASN A 149 -12.87 -24.12 -16.87
CA ASN A 149 -13.18 -22.75 -16.39
C ASN A 149 -12.13 -22.07 -15.49
N ILE A 150 -10.92 -22.61 -15.34
CA ILE A 150 -9.86 -21.99 -14.52
C ILE A 150 -9.62 -20.52 -14.88
N SER A 151 -9.64 -20.18 -16.18
CA SER A 151 -9.47 -18.81 -16.66
C SER A 151 -10.56 -17.85 -16.17
N GLU A 152 -11.80 -18.31 -16.07
CA GLU A 152 -12.91 -17.52 -15.52
C GLU A 152 -12.73 -17.28 -14.03
N ASN A 153 -12.38 -18.33 -13.26
CA ASN A 153 -12.13 -18.19 -11.82
C ASN A 153 -10.94 -17.25 -11.52
N VAL A 154 -9.90 -17.27 -12.36
CA VAL A 154 -8.76 -16.33 -12.26
C VAL A 154 -9.23 -14.89 -12.52
N ARG A 155 -10.04 -14.68 -13.57
CA ARG A 155 -10.60 -13.36 -13.88
C ARG A 155 -11.44 -12.82 -12.73
N GLU A 156 -12.35 -13.62 -12.20
CA GLU A 156 -13.20 -13.24 -11.06
C GLU A 156 -12.37 -12.87 -9.83
N PHE A 157 -11.30 -13.63 -9.55
CA PHE A 157 -10.39 -13.31 -8.46
C PHE A 157 -9.67 -11.97 -8.67
N VAL A 158 -9.18 -11.69 -9.88
CA VAL A 158 -8.56 -10.39 -10.21
C VAL A 158 -9.57 -9.25 -10.05
N GLU A 159 -10.82 -9.42 -10.50
CA GLU A 159 -11.90 -8.44 -10.32
C GLU A 159 -12.21 -8.19 -8.84
N MET A 160 -12.25 -9.24 -8.01
CA MET A 160 -12.42 -9.15 -6.56
C MET A 160 -11.28 -8.35 -5.90
N VAL A 161 -10.02 -8.67 -6.24
CA VAL A 161 -8.85 -7.94 -5.71
C VAL A 161 -8.92 -6.47 -6.10
N ALA A 162 -9.20 -6.16 -7.37
CA ALA A 162 -9.36 -4.79 -7.85
C ALA A 162 -10.48 -4.04 -7.08
N SER A 163 -11.60 -4.70 -6.81
CA SER A 163 -12.68 -4.15 -6.00
C SER A 163 -12.24 -3.81 -4.57
N LYS A 164 -11.45 -4.68 -3.93
CA LYS A 164 -10.88 -4.40 -2.59
C LYS A 164 -9.97 -3.18 -2.58
N PHE A 165 -9.14 -3.00 -3.63
CA PHE A 165 -8.33 -1.80 -3.78
C PHE A 165 -9.18 -0.54 -3.98
N ASN A 166 -10.27 -0.61 -4.74
CA ASN A 166 -11.19 0.52 -4.91
C ASN A 166 -11.84 0.95 -3.58
N GLN A 167 -12.01 0.02 -2.65
CA GLN A 167 -12.58 0.27 -1.32
C GLN A 167 -11.55 0.69 -0.26
N LEU A 168 -10.25 0.67 -0.60
CA LEU A 168 -9.17 0.91 0.35
C LEU A 168 -9.26 2.27 1.04
N TYR A 169 -9.56 3.34 0.29
CA TYR A 169 -9.67 4.68 0.86
C TYR A 169 -10.74 4.72 1.96
N ASN A 170 -11.93 4.20 1.67
CA ASN A 170 -13.04 4.17 2.63
C ASN A 170 -12.67 3.30 3.85
N TYR A 171 -12.02 2.15 3.63
CA TYR A 171 -11.54 1.30 4.71
C TYR A 171 -10.56 2.02 5.64
N LEU A 172 -9.65 2.81 5.09
CA LEU A 172 -8.61 3.50 5.87
C LEU A 172 -9.15 4.74 6.60
N PHE A 173 -10.05 5.50 5.99
CA PHE A 173 -10.37 6.86 6.44
C PHE A 173 -11.84 7.11 6.80
N GLU A 174 -12.77 6.27 6.35
CA GLU A 174 -14.22 6.51 6.50
C GLU A 174 -14.94 5.52 7.44
N GLN A 175 -14.18 4.62 8.09
CA GLN A 175 -14.66 3.82 9.22
C GLN A 175 -14.65 4.60 10.54
#